data_AF-A0A7S3FBZ9-F1
#
_entry.id   AF-A0A7S3FBZ9-F1
#
_cell.length_a   1.000
_cell.length_b   1.000
_cell.length_c   1.000
_cell.angle_alpha   90.00
_cell.angle_beta   90.00
_cell.angle_gamma   90.00
#
_symmetry.space_group_name_H-M   'P 1'
#
loop_
_entity.id
_entity.type
_entity.pdbx_description
1 polymer ?
#
loop_
_entity_poly.entity_id
_entity_poly.type
_entity_poly.pdbx_seq_one_letter_code
_entity_poly.pdbx_strand_id
1 'polypeptide(L)'
;MLVWIKYTFLPSVETEASLAAILGDESVEAVLSSAPDARSDDAVKLFALARQWITSLLPFTLAKINRVSYGLLSAADIALITSDGARQIPRARRLLAVPFVGLDIPSRTNEFAQPDV
;
A
#
# COMPACT_ATOMS: atom_id res chain seq x y z
N MET A 1 6.41 -4.87 -5.98
CA MET A 1 7.62 -5.48 -5.38
C MET A 1 7.94 -6.85 -5.98
N LEU A 2 7.08 -7.87 -5.84
CA LEU A 2 7.34 -9.22 -6.37
C LEU A 2 7.58 -9.26 -7.88
N VAL A 3 6.77 -8.52 -8.65
CA VAL A 3 6.95 -8.34 -10.09
C VAL A 3 8.33 -7.76 -10.43
N TRP A 4 8.80 -6.78 -9.64
CA TRP A 4 10.11 -6.19 -9.84
C TRP A 4 11.24 -7.17 -9.51
N ILE A 5 11.14 -7.93 -8.41
CA ILE A 5 12.12 -8.98 -8.06
C ILE A 5 12.22 -10.01 -9.20
N LYS A 6 11.08 -10.46 -9.73
CA LYS A 6 11.00 -11.38 -10.86
C LYS A 6 11.73 -10.85 -12.10
N TYR A 7 11.46 -9.62 -12.51
CA TYR A 7 12.03 -9.08 -13.75
C TYR A 7 13.47 -8.54 -13.60
N THR A 8 13.91 -8.21 -12.38
CA THR A 8 15.23 -7.61 -12.14
C THR A 8 16.25 -8.62 -11.64
N PHE A 9 15.86 -9.60 -10.83
CA PHE A 9 16.79 -10.53 -10.18
C PHE A 9 16.55 -12.01 -10.53
N LEU A 10 15.33 -12.38 -10.93
CA LEU A 10 14.95 -13.78 -11.18
C LEU A 10 14.27 -13.98 -12.54
N PRO A 11 14.81 -13.44 -13.66
CA PRO A 11 14.12 -13.52 -14.95
C PRO A 11 13.96 -14.97 -15.43
N SER A 12 14.89 -15.85 -15.08
CA SER A 12 14.95 -17.26 -15.52
C SER A 12 14.24 -18.24 -14.59
N VAL A 13 13.87 -17.85 -13.36
CA VAL A 13 13.17 -18.73 -12.40
C VAL A 13 11.69 -18.70 -12.68
N GLU A 14 10.99 -19.82 -12.73
CA GLU A 14 9.53 -19.84 -12.85
C GLU A 14 8.80 -19.08 -11.72
N THR A 15 7.68 -18.43 -12.07
CA THR A 15 6.95 -17.59 -11.11
C THR A 15 6.36 -18.42 -9.96
N GLU A 16 5.89 -19.63 -10.26
CA GLU A 16 5.32 -20.53 -9.25
C GLU A 16 6.38 -21.02 -8.26
N ALA A 17 7.56 -21.42 -8.75
CA ALA A 17 8.69 -21.80 -7.88
C ALA A 17 9.13 -20.63 -6.97
N SER A 18 9.17 -19.41 -7.53
CA SER A 18 9.46 -18.22 -6.74
C SER A 18 8.42 -17.98 -5.64
N LEU A 19 7.13 -18.17 -5.94
CA LEU A 19 6.05 -18.02 -4.96
C LEU A 19 6.09 -19.13 -3.89
N ALA A 20 6.30 -20.38 -4.30
CA ALA A 20 6.44 -21.52 -3.39
C ALA A 20 7.59 -21.30 -2.40
N ALA A 21 8.74 -20.82 -2.87
CA ALA A 21 9.86 -20.48 -2.00
C ALA A 21 9.56 -19.32 -1.04
N ILE A 22 8.79 -18.31 -1.48
CA ILE A 22 8.38 -17.19 -0.61
C ILE A 22 7.40 -17.68 0.48
N LEU A 23 6.47 -18.56 0.13
CA LEU A 23 5.49 -19.12 1.07
C LEU A 23 6.11 -20.16 2.02
N GLY A 24 7.27 -20.73 1.64
CA GLY A 24 8.01 -21.70 2.43
C GLY A 24 7.74 -23.16 2.04
N ASP A 25 7.08 -23.38 0.91
CA ASP A 25 6.80 -24.71 0.35
C ASP A 25 8.01 -25.29 -0.41
N GLU A 26 8.94 -24.42 -0.82
CA GLU A 26 10.16 -24.79 -1.55
C GLU A 26 11.40 -24.13 -0.91
N SER A 27 12.57 -24.76 -1.04
CA SER A 27 13.83 -24.17 -0.56
C SER A 27 14.27 -23.02 -1.46
N VAL A 28 14.51 -21.85 -0.87
CA VAL A 28 15.09 -20.68 -1.56
C VAL A 28 16.43 -21.03 -2.22
N GLU A 29 17.24 -21.88 -1.59
CA GLU A 29 18.53 -22.31 -2.13
C GLU A 29 18.36 -23.16 -3.39
N ALA A 30 17.34 -24.01 -3.43
CA ALA A 30 17.02 -24.82 -4.61
C ALA A 30 16.59 -23.92 -5.78
N VAL A 31 15.71 -22.94 -5.51
CA VAL A 31 15.24 -21.97 -6.50
C VAL A 31 16.35 -21.05 -7.01
N LEU A 32 17.28 -20.63 -6.15
CA LEU A 32 18.44 -19.84 -6.57
C LEU A 32 19.47 -20.68 -7.31
N SER A 33 19.59 -21.98 -7.01
CA SER A 33 20.51 -22.87 -7.72
C SER A 33 20.08 -23.18 -9.16
N SER A 34 18.77 -23.11 -9.44
CA SER A 34 18.24 -23.29 -10.80
C SER A 34 18.40 -22.04 -11.67
N ALA A 35 18.76 -20.88 -11.08
CA ALA A 35 19.04 -19.66 -11.80
C ALA A 35 20.50 -19.22 -11.64
N PRO A 36 21.36 -19.43 -12.66
CA PRO A 36 22.78 -19.11 -12.58
C PRO A 36 23.04 -17.60 -12.35
N ASP A 37 22.13 -16.75 -12.81
CA ASP A 37 22.22 -15.29 -12.68
C ASP A 37 21.66 -14.76 -11.34
N ALA A 38 20.91 -15.59 -10.61
CA ALA A 38 20.20 -15.19 -9.40
C ALA A 38 21.06 -15.19 -8.13
N ARG A 39 22.30 -15.67 -8.22
CA ARG A 39 23.15 -15.93 -7.06
C ARG A 39 23.87 -14.66 -6.57
N SER A 40 23.08 -13.66 -6.20
CA SER A 40 23.52 -12.52 -5.39
C SER A 40 23.00 -12.69 -3.97
N ASP A 41 23.79 -12.29 -2.97
CA ASP A 41 23.34 -12.16 -1.57
C ASP A 41 22.07 -11.28 -1.47
N ASP A 42 21.92 -10.34 -2.39
CA ASP A 42 20.72 -9.49 -2.50
C ASP A 42 19.47 -10.30 -2.84
N ALA A 43 19.57 -11.37 -3.65
CA ALA A 43 18.42 -12.19 -4.02
C ALA A 43 17.85 -12.94 -2.80
N VAL A 44 18.73 -13.49 -1.94
CA VAL A 44 18.33 -14.14 -0.68
C VAL A 44 17.62 -13.14 0.24
N LYS A 45 18.19 -11.94 0.39
CA LYS A 45 17.58 -10.85 1.17
C LYS A 45 16.22 -10.43 0.62
N LEU A 46 16.08 -10.35 -0.70
CA LEU A 46 14.82 -10.01 -1.37
C LEU A 46 13.76 -11.10 -1.16
N PHE A 47 14.13 -12.38 -1.18
CA PHE A 47 13.22 -13.48 -0.83
C PHE A 47 12.75 -13.40 0.62
N ALA A 48 13.66 -13.15 1.56
CA ALA A 48 13.32 -12.97 2.96
C ALA A 48 12.38 -11.77 3.18
N LEU A 49 12.67 -10.65 2.50
CA LEU A 49 11.82 -9.47 2.51
C LEU A 49 10.44 -9.78 1.93
N ALA A 50 10.37 -10.41 0.75
CA ALA A 50 9.12 -10.82 0.11
C ALA A 50 8.26 -11.69 1.03
N ARG A 51 8.88 -12.66 1.71
CA ARG A 51 8.21 -13.49 2.71
C ARG A 51 7.63 -12.65 3.84
N GLN A 52 8.43 -11.80 4.47
CA GLN A 52 7.96 -10.92 5.54
C GLN A 52 6.80 -10.02 5.09
N TRP A 53 6.84 -9.51 3.85
CA TRP A 53 5.75 -8.73 3.28
C TRP A 53 4.47 -9.55 3.14
N ILE A 54 4.52 -10.74 2.56
CA ILE A 54 3.32 -11.54 2.29
C ILE A 54 2.77 -12.22 3.54
N THR A 55 3.61 -12.74 4.42
CA THR A 55 3.17 -13.57 5.56
C THR A 55 2.88 -12.76 6.81
N SER A 56 3.45 -11.56 6.95
CA SER A 56 3.37 -10.79 8.18
C SER A 56 2.84 -9.38 7.96
N LEU A 57 3.49 -8.57 7.11
CA LEU A 57 3.13 -7.17 6.96
C LEU A 57 1.79 -6.99 6.24
N LEU A 58 1.59 -7.69 5.13
CA LEU A 58 0.36 -7.59 4.34
C LEU A 58 -0.88 -8.04 5.16
N PRO A 59 -0.89 -9.22 5.81
CA PRO A 59 -2.02 -9.61 6.64
C PRO A 59 -2.28 -8.62 7.78
N PHE A 60 -1.22 -8.11 8.42
CA PHE A 60 -1.35 -7.08 9.45
C PHE A 60 -1.97 -5.79 8.91
N THR A 61 -1.53 -5.29 7.75
CA THR A 61 -2.09 -4.08 7.14
C THR A 61 -3.52 -4.26 6.69
N LEU A 62 -3.88 -5.42 6.12
CA LEU A 62 -5.23 -5.73 5.67
C LEU A 62 -6.19 -6.03 6.83
N ALA A 63 -5.68 -6.49 7.97
CA ALA A 63 -6.49 -6.67 9.17
C ALA A 63 -6.93 -5.35 9.81
N LYS A 64 -6.28 -4.22 9.47
CA LYS A 64 -6.70 -2.91 9.95
C LYS A 64 -7.99 -2.49 9.24
N ILE A 65 -9.03 -2.21 10.03
CA ILE A 65 -10.28 -1.65 9.53
C ILE A 65 -10.01 -0.26 8.95
N ASN A 66 -10.28 -0.06 7.66
CA ASN A 66 -10.33 1.28 7.10
C ASN A 66 -11.60 1.98 7.60
N ARG A 67 -11.43 2.95 8.52
CA ARG A 67 -12.53 3.73 9.11
C ARG A 67 -12.73 5.10 8.45
N VAL A 68 -11.92 5.41 7.43
CA VAL A 68 -11.96 6.71 6.77
C VAL A 68 -12.67 6.55 5.43
N SER A 69 -13.87 7.11 5.34
CA SER A 69 -14.59 7.23 4.07
C SER A 69 -14.07 8.44 3.31
N TYR A 70 -13.88 8.31 2.00
CA TYR A 70 -13.50 9.41 1.14
C TYR A 70 -14.67 9.79 0.23
N GLY A 71 -14.90 11.08 0.06
CA GLY A 71 -16.00 11.60 -0.77
C GLY A 71 -15.71 12.98 -1.32
N LEU A 72 -16.55 13.46 -2.23
CA LEU A 72 -16.45 14.84 -2.72
C LEU A 72 -17.25 15.78 -1.81
N LEU A 73 -16.75 17.00 -1.64
CA LEU A 73 -17.51 18.04 -0.96
C LEU A 73 -18.72 18.44 -1.79
N SER A 74 -19.90 18.46 -1.17
CA SER A 74 -21.09 19.04 -1.76
C SER A 74 -21.03 20.58 -1.72
N ALA A 75 -21.89 21.24 -2.51
CA ALA A 75 -22.00 22.70 -2.46
C ALA A 75 -22.44 23.20 -1.07
N ALA A 76 -23.24 22.41 -0.34
CA ALA A 76 -23.66 22.72 1.02
C ALA A 76 -22.48 22.64 2.02
N ASP A 77 -21.63 21.62 1.88
CA ASP A 77 -20.43 21.47 2.72
C ASP A 77 -19.46 22.64 2.51
N ILE A 78 -19.27 23.05 1.26
CA ILE A 78 -18.43 24.19 0.91
C ILE A 78 -18.96 25.48 1.55
N ALA A 79 -20.28 25.69 1.52
CA ALA A 79 -20.91 26.86 2.14
C ALA A 79 -20.75 26.83 3.67
N LEU A 80 -20.96 25.68 4.31
CA LEU A 80 -20.81 25.49 5.75
C LEU A 80 -19.37 25.76 6.20
N ILE A 81 -18.38 25.17 5.53
CA ILE A 81 -16.96 25.37 5.85
C ILE A 81 -16.55 26.84 5.66
N THR A 82 -17.02 27.49 4.60
CA THR A 82 -16.72 28.91 4.34
C THR A 82 -17.39 29.84 5.36
N SER A 83 -18.55 29.46 5.90
CA SER A 83 -19.27 30.23 6.92
C SER A 83 -18.64 30.14 8.32
N ASP A 84 -17.93 29.05 8.63
CA ASP A 84 -17.31 28.79 9.94
C ASP A 84 -15.93 29.48 10.11
N GLY A 85 -15.67 30.54 9.34
CA GLY A 85 -14.44 31.33 9.41
C GLY A 85 -13.20 30.67 8.80
N ALA A 86 -13.33 29.50 8.15
CA ALA A 86 -12.23 28.87 7.44
C ALA A 86 -11.83 29.76 6.24
N ARG A 87 -10.57 30.20 6.22
CA ARG A 87 -9.96 30.87 5.06
C ARG A 87 -10.12 29.95 3.84
N GLN A 88 -10.54 30.53 2.71
CA GLN A 88 -10.89 29.87 1.44
C GLN A 88 -10.45 28.40 1.29
N ILE A 89 -11.41 27.53 0.98
CA ILE A 89 -11.15 26.10 0.75
C ILE A 89 -10.15 25.92 -0.40
N PRO A 90 -9.02 25.21 -0.19
CA PRO A 90 -8.03 24.94 -1.23
C PRO A 90 -8.65 24.29 -2.48
N ARG A 91 -8.12 24.64 -3.66
CA ARG A 91 -8.63 24.13 -4.95
C ARG A 91 -8.58 22.60 -5.03
N ALA A 92 -7.54 21.97 -4.51
CA ALA A 92 -7.41 20.51 -4.48
C ALA A 92 -8.57 19.87 -3.70
N ARG A 93 -8.91 20.43 -2.53
CA ARG A 93 -9.98 19.94 -1.65
C ARG A 93 -11.39 20.09 -2.24
N ARG A 94 -11.58 21.00 -3.21
CA ARG A 94 -12.84 21.15 -3.96
C ARG A 94 -12.97 20.15 -5.11
N LEU A 95 -11.86 19.61 -5.62
CA LEU A 95 -11.82 18.81 -6.85
C LEU A 95 -11.44 17.35 -6.61
N LEU A 96 -10.87 17.03 -5.45
CA LEU A 96 -10.42 15.69 -5.07
C LEU A 96 -11.25 15.16 -3.90
N ALA A 97 -11.27 13.83 -3.75
CA ALA A 97 -11.93 13.19 -2.64
C ALA A 97 -11.23 13.54 -1.31
N VAL A 98 -12.02 13.92 -0.31
CA VAL A 98 -11.56 14.30 1.03
C VAL A 98 -12.01 13.26 2.05
N PRO A 99 -11.29 13.10 3.17
CA PRO A 99 -11.71 12.20 4.22
C PRO A 99 -12.92 12.75 4.99
N PHE A 100 -13.88 11.87 5.28
CA PHE A 100 -15.06 12.09 6.10
C PHE A 100 -14.86 11.47 7.49
N VAL A 101 -15.34 12.19 8.51
CA VAL A 101 -15.39 11.72 9.89
C VAL A 101 -16.80 11.21 10.15
N GLY A 102 -16.95 9.91 10.42
CA GLY A 102 -18.27 9.27 10.52
C GLY A 102 -18.96 9.14 9.17
N LEU A 103 -20.29 9.21 9.14
CA LEU A 103 -21.07 8.95 7.92
C LEU A 103 -21.11 10.14 6.94
N ASP A 104 -21.21 11.38 7.44
CA ASP A 104 -21.64 12.50 6.55
C ASP A 104 -20.87 13.82 6.74
N ILE A 105 -19.89 13.89 7.65
CA ILE A 105 -19.21 15.15 7.97
C ILE A 105 -17.80 15.17 7.37
N PRO A 106 -17.49 16.06 6.41
CA PRO A 106 -16.14 16.16 5.88
C PRO A 106 -15.18 16.65 6.98
N SER A 107 -14.01 16.02 7.08
CA SER A 107 -12.96 16.44 8.02
C SER A 107 -12.59 17.89 7.77
N ARG A 108 -12.36 18.69 8.83
CA ARG A 108 -12.11 20.15 8.75
C ARG A 108 -10.67 20.49 8.36
N THR A 109 -9.69 19.74 8.81
CA THR A 109 -8.26 20.13 8.77
C THR A 109 -7.40 19.28 7.87
N ASN A 110 -7.92 18.19 7.31
CA ASN A 110 -7.04 17.08 6.95
C ASN A 110 -7.11 16.70 5.46
N GLU A 111 -6.51 17.54 4.62
CA GLU A 111 -6.16 17.15 3.24
C GLU A 111 -4.95 16.19 3.18
N PHE A 112 -4.22 16.06 4.30
CA PHE A 112 -3.08 15.16 4.47
C PHE A 112 -3.17 14.35 5.77
N ALA A 113 -4.38 13.88 6.11
CA ALA A 113 -4.57 13.04 7.29
C ALA A 113 -3.66 11.84 7.25
N GLN A 114 -2.64 11.85 8.11
CA GLN A 114 -1.88 10.65 8.37
C GLN A 114 -2.84 9.68 9.08
N PRO A 115 -3.08 8.48 8.54
CA PRO A 115 -4.12 7.56 9.04
C PRO A 115 -3.84 6.97 10.44
N ASP A 116 -2.82 7.48 11.14
CA ASP A 116 -2.36 7.01 12.45
C ASP A 116 -2.76 7.95 13.63
N VAL A 117 -3.71 8.88 13.45
CA VAL A 117 -4.36 9.63 14.56
C VAL A 117 -5.88 9.57 14.44
#